data_AF-A0A832LWT1-F1
#
_entry.id   AF-A0A832LWT1-F1
#
_cell.length_a   1.000
_cell.length_b   1.000
_cell.length_c   1.000
_cell.angle_alpha   90.00
_cell.angle_beta   90.00
_cell.angle_gamma   90.00
#
_symmetry.space_group_name_H-M   'P 1'
#
loop_
_entity.id
_entity.type
_entity.pdbx_description
1 polymer ?
#
loop_
_entity_poly.entity_id
_entity_poly.type
_entity_poly.pdbx_seq_one_letter_code
_entity_poly.pdbx_strand_id
1 'polypeptide(L)' 'MDVAMENPLYAQLAIKSIKKSKGIALSVSDDEIFKAMEVLAKMEGIFAEPSAASTIACAKKLVDEGSN' A
#
# COMPACT_ATOMS: atom_id res chain seq x y z
N MET A 1 -8.95 1.96 -9.44
CA MET A 1 -8.69 1.86 -10.89
C MET A 1 -7.19 1.99 -11.23
N ASP A 2 -6.38 2.70 -10.42
CA ASP A 2 -4.94 2.87 -10.69
C ASP A 2 -4.01 1.80 -10.07
N VAL A 3 -4.53 0.88 -9.25
CA VAL A 3 -3.72 -0.17 -8.60
C VAL A 3 -3.42 -1.29 -9.62
N ALA A 4 -2.17 -1.75 -9.64
CA ALA A 4 -1.64 -2.79 -10.56
C ALA A 4 -1.69 -2.43 -12.06
N MET A 5 -1.65 -1.14 -12.40
CA MET A 5 -1.51 -0.68 -13.80
C MET A 5 -0.09 -0.22 -14.12
N GLU A 6 0.41 -0.60 -15.29
CA GLU A 6 1.73 -0.16 -15.78
C GLU A 6 1.78 1.36 -16.07
N ASN A 7 0.66 1.94 -16.56
CA ASN A 7 0.58 3.35 -16.91
C ASN A 7 -0.70 3.99 -16.37
N PRO A 8 -0.74 4.35 -15.07
CA PRO A 8 -1.93 4.92 -14.46
C PRO A 8 -2.20 6.34 -14.96
N LEU A 9 -3.48 6.67 -15.17
CA LEU A 9 -3.93 7.93 -15.77
C LEU A 9 -3.40 9.15 -15.01
N TYR A 10 -3.27 9.05 -13.69
CA TYR A 10 -2.86 10.13 -12.81
C TYR A 10 -1.41 10.01 -12.29
N ALA A 11 -0.53 9.24 -12.97
CA ALA A 11 0.86 9.02 -12.54
C ALA A 11 1.62 10.32 -12.21
N GLN A 12 1.55 11.32 -13.09
CA GLN A 12 2.24 12.60 -12.89
C GLN A 12 1.71 13.37 -11.67
N LEU A 13 0.40 13.30 -11.41
CA LEU A 13 -0.21 13.93 -10.25
C LEU A 13 0.21 13.24 -8.96
N ALA A 14 0.29 11.90 -8.96
CA ALA A 14 0.79 11.13 -7.83
C ALA A 14 2.25 11.46 -7.51
N ILE A 15 3.14 11.44 -8.51
CA ILE A 15 4.56 11.80 -8.34
C ILE A 15 4.72 13.23 -7.79
N LYS A 16 3.97 14.19 -8.34
CA LYS A 16 4.01 15.58 -7.86
C LYS A 16 3.54 15.68 -6.40
N SER A 17 2.49 14.95 -6.03
CA SER A 17 1.94 14.95 -4.68
C SER A 17 2.92 14.37 -3.68
N ILE A 18 3.55 13.23 -4.00
CA ILE A 18 4.59 12.58 -3.18
C ILE A 18 5.76 13.55 -2.93
N LYS A 19 6.27 14.20 -3.98
CA LYS A 19 7.38 15.16 -3.85
C LYS A 19 6.98 16.37 -2.99
N LYS A 20 5.78 16.91 -3.19
CA LYS A 20 5.28 18.08 -2.44
C LYS A 20 5.10 17.78 -0.95
N SER A 21 4.62 16.59 -0.61
CA SER A 21 4.42 16.17 0.79
C SER A 21 5.71 15.69 1.46
N LYS A 22 6.82 15.56 0.72
CA LYS A 22 8.03 14.83 1.16
C LYS A 22 7.70 13.39 1.60
N GLY A 23 6.70 12.80 0.97
CA GLY A 23 6.33 11.42 1.19
C GLY A 23 7.23 10.46 0.40
N ILE A 24 6.90 9.19 0.51
CA ILE A 24 7.59 8.09 -0.16
C ILE A 24 6.57 7.18 -0.84
N ALA A 25 7.03 6.43 -1.82
CA ALA A 25 6.27 5.37 -2.46
C ALA A 25 7.08 4.07 -2.40
N LEU A 26 6.39 2.97 -2.13
CA LEU A 26 6.96 1.64 -2.01
C LEU A 26 6.08 0.66 -2.78
N SER A 27 6.70 -0.41 -3.26
CA SER A 27 5.98 -1.56 -3.81
C SER A 27 5.80 -2.63 -2.73
N VAL A 28 4.66 -3.31 -2.83
CA VAL A 28 4.33 -4.52 -2.06
C VAL A 28 3.96 -5.64 -3.02
N SER A 29 4.25 -6.88 -2.65
CA SER A 29 3.86 -8.08 -3.39
C SER A 29 2.42 -8.49 -3.08
N ASP A 30 1.84 -9.33 -3.93
CA ASP A 30 0.52 -9.91 -3.70
C ASP A 30 0.46 -10.70 -2.38
N ASP A 31 1.54 -11.40 -2.02
CA ASP A 31 1.64 -12.12 -0.73
C ASP A 31 1.58 -11.16 0.47
N GLU A 32 2.27 -10.02 0.39
CA GLU A 32 2.21 -8.98 1.43
C GLU A 32 0.78 -8.41 1.53
N ILE A 33 0.09 -8.23 0.40
CA ILE A 33 -1.30 -7.76 0.34
C ILE A 33 -2.25 -8.80 0.97
N PHE A 34 -2.14 -10.08 0.61
CA PHE A 34 -2.99 -11.13 1.19
C PHE A 34 -2.76 -11.28 2.69
N LYS A 35 -1.51 -11.13 3.15
CA LYS A 35 -1.22 -11.12 4.58
C LYS A 35 -1.88 -9.95 5.29
N ALA A 36 -1.87 -8.76 4.68
CA ALA A 36 -2.54 -7.59 5.23
C ALA A 36 -4.07 -7.78 5.28
N MET A 37 -4.68 -8.39 4.25
CA MET A 37 -6.11 -8.76 4.26
C MET A 37 -6.44 -9.71 5.42
N GLU A 38 -5.60 -10.74 5.62
CA GLU A 38 -5.77 -11.69 6.73
C GLU A 38 -5.68 -11.00 8.09
N VAL A 39 -4.70 -10.11 8.27
CA VAL A 39 -4.51 -9.33 9.52
C VAL A 39 -5.73 -8.46 9.79
N LEU A 40 -6.22 -7.71 8.80
CA LEU A 40 -7.41 -6.87 8.95
C LEU A 40 -8.64 -7.68 9.32
N ALA A 41 -8.84 -8.83 8.68
CA ALA A 41 -10.00 -9.68 8.95
C ALA A 41 -9.94 -10.28 10.37
N LYS A 42 -8.76 -10.75 10.80
CA LYS A 42 -8.59 -11.42 12.11
C LYS A 42 -8.54 -10.46 13.28
N MET A 43 -7.91 -9.31 13.13
CA MET A 43 -7.62 -8.39 14.24
C MET A 43 -8.71 -7.33 14.40
N GLU A 44 -9.25 -6.85 13.27
CA GLU A 44 -10.19 -5.72 13.24
C GLU A 44 -11.59 -6.12 12.77
N GLY A 45 -11.78 -7.38 12.33
CA GLY A 45 -13.05 -7.83 11.75
C GLY A 45 -13.35 -7.19 10.39
N ILE A 46 -12.35 -6.65 9.70
CA ILE A 46 -12.51 -5.93 8.42
C ILE A 46 -12.08 -6.83 7.26
N PHE A 47 -13.01 -7.16 6.37
CA PHE A 47 -12.72 -7.86 5.12
C PHE A 47 -12.46 -6.86 3.98
N ALA A 48 -11.21 -6.39 3.89
CA ALA A 48 -10.79 -5.43 2.87
C ALA A 48 -10.47 -6.11 1.52
N GLU A 49 -10.74 -5.42 0.41
CA GLU A 49 -10.27 -5.84 -0.92
C GLU A 49 -8.74 -5.69 -1.07
N PRO A 50 -8.10 -6.34 -2.07
CA PRO A 50 -6.64 -6.29 -2.24
C PRO A 50 -6.06 -4.86 -2.36
N SER A 51 -6.69 -3.99 -3.16
CA SER A 51 -6.25 -2.60 -3.32
C SER A 51 -6.27 -1.82 -2.01
N ALA A 52 -7.31 -2.02 -1.19
CA ALA A 52 -7.41 -1.38 0.12
C ALA A 52 -6.35 -1.93 1.10
N ALA A 53 -6.16 -3.25 1.11
CA ALA A 53 -5.18 -3.90 1.98
C ALA A 53 -3.72 -3.56 1.65
N SER A 54 -3.42 -3.17 0.40
CA SER A 54 -2.07 -2.74 -0.01
C SER A 54 -1.50 -1.60 0.82
N THR A 55 -2.35 -0.71 1.34
CA THR A 55 -1.93 0.39 2.22
C THR A 55 -1.42 -0.13 3.56
N ILE A 56 -2.05 -1.17 4.10
CA ILE A 56 -1.66 -1.81 5.37
C ILE A 56 -0.40 -2.66 5.19
N ALA A 57 -0.28 -3.37 4.06
CA ALA A 57 0.95 -4.06 3.69
C ALA A 57 2.14 -3.08 3.64
N CYS A 58 1.96 -1.93 2.98
CA CYS A 58 2.98 -0.89 2.88
C CYS A 58 3.33 -0.30 4.26
N ALA A 59 2.32 -0.01 5.10
CA ALA A 59 2.54 0.48 6.45
C ALA A 59 3.34 -0.52 7.32
N LYS A 60 3.01 -1.82 7.25
CA LYS A 60 3.76 -2.86 7.95
C LYS A 60 5.22 -2.90 7.53
N LYS A 61 5.49 -2.87 6.22
CA LYS A 61 6.83 -2.87 5.64
C LYS A 61 7.66 -1.67 6.10
N LEU A 62 7.05 -0.48 6.12
CA LEU A 62 7.70 0.75 6.61
C LEU A 62 8.08 0.67 8.09
N VAL A 63 7.20 0.12 8.92
CA VAL A 63 7.48 -0.09 10.33
C VAL A 63 8.66 -1.06 10.50
N ASP A 64 8.69 -2.14 9.72
CA ASP A 64 9.76 -3.13 9.78
C ASP A 64 11.12 -2.57 9.33
N GLU A 65 11.13 -1.80 8.24
CA GLU A 65 12.34 -1.15 7.71
C GLU A 65 12.88 -0.06 8.66
N GLY A 66 11.99 0.66 9.35
CA GLY A 66 12.33 1.70 10.33
C GLY A 66 12.62 1.20 11.74
N SER A 67 12.48 -0.10 12.00
CA SER A 67 12.79 -0.73 13.30
C SER A 67 14.26 -1.14 13.45
N ASN A 68 15.12 -0.73 12.51
CA ASN A 68 16.57 -0.90 12.52
C ASN A 68 17.30 0.42 12.82
#